data_AF-A0A5N6ZEV7-F1
#
_entry.id   AF-A0A5N6ZEV7-F1
#
_cell.length_a   1.000
_cell.length_b   1.000
_cell.length_c   1.000
_cell.angle_alpha   90.00
_cell.angle_beta   90.00
_cell.angle_gamma   90.00
#
_symmetry.space_group_name_H-M   'P 1'
#
loop_
_entity.id
_entity.type
_entity.pdbx_description
1 polymer ?
#
loop_
_entity_poly.entity_id
_entity_poly.type
_entity_poly.pdbx_seq_one_letter_code
_entity_poly.pdbx_strand_id
1 'polypeptide(L)'
;MRTSIISVAITTLCLFLAGCGIVLYNHTRVPPEAMDRHAYCADCINYASRMDDMIRRTDGVRGNKQFFRYASDVSCRGRLLISKRCLRYRQAFLDNPEKFMFDIEVPSQACIAIKAC
;
A
#
# COMPACT_ATOMS: atom_id res chain seq x y z
N MET A 1 49.28 2.78 3.78
CA MET A 1 48.54 2.44 2.53
C MET A 1 47.46 1.38 2.73
N ARG A 2 47.71 0.25 3.41
CA ARG A 2 46.75 -0.86 3.56
C ARG A 2 45.43 -0.49 4.27
N THR A 3 45.48 0.37 5.29
CA THR A 3 44.29 0.90 6.00
C THR A 3 43.44 1.83 5.14
N SER A 4 44.06 2.58 4.23
CA SER A 4 43.36 3.47 3.30
C SER A 4 42.55 2.69 2.26
N ILE A 5 43.10 1.59 1.76
CA ILE A 5 42.42 0.72 0.78
C ILE A 5 41.19 0.04 1.39
N ILE A 6 41.28 -0.41 2.65
CA ILE A 6 40.15 -1.01 3.37
C ILE A 6 39.03 0.01 3.59
N SER A 7 39.39 1.25 3.98
CA SER A 7 38.41 2.32 4.17
C SER A 7 37.66 2.68 2.88
N VAL A 8 38.39 2.76 1.74
CA VAL A 8 37.79 3.01 0.42
C VAL A 8 36.90 1.85 -0.04
N ALA A 9 37.28 0.61 0.24
CA ALA A 9 36.46 -0.57 -0.08
C ALA A 9 35.14 -0.59 0.71
N ILE A 10 35.16 -0.18 1.99
CA ILE A 10 33.95 -0.11 2.82
C ILE A 10 33.02 1.01 2.34
N THR A 11 33.54 2.20 2.05
CA THR A 11 32.71 3.31 1.58
C THR A 11 32.07 3.03 0.23
N THR A 12 32.80 2.41 -0.70
CA THR A 12 32.24 1.97 -1.99
C THR A 12 31.17 0.89 -1.82
N LEU A 13 31.37 -0.08 -0.93
CA LEU A 13 30.35 -1.09 -0.62
C LEU A 13 29.08 -0.47 -0.02
N CYS A 14 29.22 0.48 0.91
CA CYS A 14 28.08 1.18 1.51
C CYS A 14 27.29 1.99 0.48
N LEU A 15 27.97 2.71 -0.41
CA LEU A 15 27.34 3.46 -1.49
C LEU A 15 26.64 2.53 -2.49
N PHE A 16 27.24 1.39 -2.80
CA PHE A 16 26.65 0.38 -3.67
C PHE A 16 25.37 -0.19 -3.05
N LEU A 17 25.38 -0.54 -1.76
CA LEU A 17 24.20 -1.02 -1.04
C LEU A 17 23.09 0.03 -0.98
N ALA A 18 23.42 1.31 -0.72
CA ALA A 18 22.46 2.40 -0.74
C ALA A 18 21.85 2.59 -2.14
N GLY A 19 22.68 2.53 -3.19
CA GLY A 19 22.24 2.59 -4.59
C GLY A 19 21.31 1.44 -4.96
N CYS A 20 21.67 0.21 -4.62
CA CYS A 20 20.81 -0.96 -4.81
C CYS A 20 19.49 -0.82 -4.05
N GLY A 21 19.52 -0.30 -2.82
CA GLY A 21 18.33 -0.02 -2.02
C GLY A 21 17.39 0.97 -2.71
N ILE A 22 17.91 2.06 -3.25
CA ILE A 22 17.13 3.07 -3.99
C ILE A 22 16.57 2.50 -5.28
N VAL A 23 17.38 1.75 -6.05
CA VAL A 23 16.94 1.13 -7.30
C VAL A 23 15.84 0.11 -7.04
N LEU A 24 16.00 -0.77 -6.06
CA LEU A 24 14.97 -1.74 -5.67
C LEU A 24 13.72 -1.04 -5.15
N TYR A 25 13.88 -0.01 -4.31
CA TYR A 25 12.76 0.80 -3.83
C TYR A 25 11.94 1.38 -4.99
N ASN A 26 12.61 1.99 -5.97
CA ASN A 26 11.95 2.55 -7.15
C ASN A 26 11.37 1.47 -8.07
N HIS A 27 12.04 0.34 -8.27
CA HIS A 27 11.56 -0.74 -9.14
C HIS A 27 10.32 -1.44 -8.58
N THR A 28 10.13 -1.43 -7.25
CA THR A 28 8.90 -1.90 -6.62
C THR A 28 7.73 -0.92 -6.74
N ARG A 29 8.00 0.33 -7.10
CA ARG A 29 6.96 1.27 -7.54
C ARG A 29 6.63 1.03 -9.02
N VAL A 30 5.89 -0.02 -9.32
CA VAL A 30 5.25 -0.19 -10.65
C VAL A 30 4.41 1.07 -10.94
N PRO A 31 4.72 1.93 -11.92
CA PRO A 31 3.92 3.12 -12.18
C PRO A 31 2.46 2.71 -12.42
N PRO A 32 1.46 3.39 -11.82
CA PRO A 32 0.05 3.08 -12.10
C PRO A 32 -0.25 3.09 -13.61
N GLU A 33 0.52 3.83 -14.39
CA GLU A 33 0.45 3.98 -15.85
C GLU A 33 0.82 2.69 -16.62
N ALA A 34 1.62 1.80 -16.04
CA ALA A 34 2.00 0.52 -16.66
C ALA A 34 1.05 -0.64 -16.29
N MET A 35 0.08 -0.38 -15.40
CA MET A 35 -0.91 -1.35 -14.97
C MET A 35 -2.22 -1.15 -15.71
N ASP A 36 -2.87 -2.26 -16.07
CA ASP A 36 -4.25 -2.22 -16.57
C ASP A 36 -5.13 -1.50 -15.52
N ARG A 37 -5.59 -0.30 -15.90
CA ARG A 37 -6.36 0.59 -15.03
C ARG A 37 -7.66 -0.06 -14.59
N HIS A 38 -8.30 -0.88 -15.44
CA HIS A 38 -9.53 -1.56 -15.09
C HIS A 38 -9.26 -2.65 -14.05
N ALA A 39 -8.20 -3.44 -14.22
CA ALA A 39 -7.80 -4.44 -13.24
C ALA A 39 -7.39 -3.80 -11.90
N TYR A 40 -6.68 -2.66 -11.93
CA TYR A 40 -6.31 -1.93 -10.72
C TYR A 40 -7.51 -1.35 -9.98
N CYS A 41 -8.48 -0.79 -10.71
CA CYS A 41 -9.71 -0.26 -10.13
C CYS A 41 -10.56 -1.39 -9.54
N ALA A 42 -10.74 -2.50 -10.26
CA ALA A 42 -11.49 -3.67 -9.78
C ALA A 42 -10.87 -4.27 -8.51
N ASP A 43 -9.55 -4.37 -8.46
CA ASP A 43 -8.82 -4.84 -7.27
C ASP A 43 -9.00 -3.90 -6.07
N CYS A 44 -9.01 -2.57 -6.28
CA CYS A 44 -9.31 -1.62 -5.22
C CYS A 44 -10.74 -1.79 -4.70
N ILE A 45 -11.72 -1.88 -5.60
CA ILE A 45 -13.13 -2.02 -5.22
C ILE A 45 -13.34 -3.30 -4.40
N ASN A 46 -12.74 -4.41 -4.81
CA ASN A 46 -12.79 -5.67 -4.06
C ASN A 46 -12.11 -5.56 -2.69
N TYR A 47 -10.96 -4.89 -2.63
CA TYR A 47 -10.24 -4.63 -1.38
C TYR A 47 -11.08 -3.78 -0.41
N ALA A 48 -11.65 -2.68 -0.90
CA ALA A 48 -12.48 -1.76 -0.14
C ALA A 48 -13.81 -2.41 0.32
N SER A 49 -14.47 -3.16 -0.57
CA SER A 49 -15.69 -3.91 -0.22
C SER A 49 -15.45 -4.89 0.92
N ARG A 50 -14.27 -5.52 0.95
CA ARG A 50 -13.92 -6.46 2.01
C ARG A 50 -13.63 -5.77 3.34
N MET A 51 -13.07 -4.56 3.32
CA MET A 51 -12.95 -3.73 4.52
C MET A 51 -14.33 -3.36 5.07
N ASP A 52 -15.23 -2.86 4.21
CA ASP A 52 -16.58 -2.48 4.61
C ASP A 52 -17.38 -3.68 5.14
N ASP A 53 -17.28 -4.85 4.51
CA ASP A 53 -17.91 -6.08 4.99
C ASP A 53 -17.46 -6.46 6.41
N MET A 54 -16.19 -6.26 6.76
CA MET A 54 -15.70 -6.51 8.12
C MET A 54 -16.22 -5.49 9.13
N ILE A 55 -16.30 -4.22 8.74
CA ILE A 55 -16.83 -3.14 9.57
C ILE A 55 -18.33 -3.34 9.81
N ARG A 56 -19.09 -3.67 8.77
CA ARG A 56 -20.55 -3.88 8.84
C ARG A 56 -20.94 -5.10 9.66
N ARG A 57 -20.12 -6.15 9.68
CA ARG A 57 -20.39 -7.38 10.45
C ARG A 57 -19.98 -7.30 11.92
N THR A 58 -19.30 -6.22 12.33
CA THR A 58 -18.81 -6.07 13.70
C THR A 58 -19.47 -4.87 14.34
N ASP A 59 -20.25 -5.10 15.39
CA ASP A 59 -21.05 -4.03 16.01
C ASP A 59 -20.17 -2.94 16.63
N GLY A 60 -20.56 -1.67 16.40
CA GLY A 60 -19.96 -0.52 17.07
C GLY A 60 -18.53 -0.15 16.63
N VAL A 61 -18.02 -0.71 15.52
CA VAL A 61 -16.65 -0.42 15.07
C VAL A 61 -16.54 0.64 13.97
N ARG A 62 -17.67 1.09 13.39
CA ARG A 62 -17.66 2.18 12.41
C ARG A 62 -17.10 3.45 13.06
N GLY A 63 -16.16 4.12 12.38
CA GLY A 63 -15.45 5.28 12.93
C GLY A 63 -14.30 4.93 13.90
N ASN A 64 -14.07 3.65 14.20
CA ASN A 64 -12.92 3.24 15.00
C ASN A 64 -11.66 3.12 14.13
N LYS A 65 -10.72 4.06 14.31
CA LYS A 65 -9.46 4.13 13.55
C LYS A 65 -8.58 2.88 13.66
N GLN A 66 -8.58 2.23 14.83
CA GLN A 66 -7.81 0.99 15.03
C GLN A 66 -8.44 -0.17 14.27
N PHE A 67 -9.77 -0.28 14.32
CA PHE A 67 -10.48 -1.33 13.59
C PHE A 67 -10.36 -1.12 12.07
N PHE A 68 -10.43 0.12 11.60
CA PHE A 68 -10.21 0.43 10.17
C PHE A 68 -8.82 0.02 9.70
N ARG A 69 -7.78 0.29 10.51
CA ARG A 69 -6.42 -0.17 10.22
C ARG A 69 -6.33 -1.69 10.18
N TYR A 70 -6.91 -2.37 11.17
CA TYR A 70 -7.01 -3.83 11.18
C TYR A 70 -7.72 -4.38 9.93
N ALA A 71 -8.88 -3.82 9.56
CA ALA A 71 -9.62 -4.20 8.37
C ALA A 71 -8.79 -4.00 7.09
N SER A 72 -8.01 -2.92 7.01
CA SER A 72 -7.09 -2.66 5.90
C SER A 72 -5.99 -3.73 5.82
N ASP A 73 -5.38 -4.09 6.95
CA ASP A 73 -4.32 -5.07 7.04
C ASP A 73 -4.82 -6.47 6.62
N VAL A 74 -5.97 -6.90 7.16
CA VAL A 74 -6.56 -8.23 6.87
C VAL A 74 -7.06 -8.36 5.43
N SER A 75 -7.48 -7.25 4.82
CA SER A 75 -7.88 -7.22 3.42
C SER A 75 -6.69 -7.39 2.48
N CYS A 76 -5.48 -7.01 2.91
CA CYS A 76 -4.24 -7.10 2.15
C CYS A 76 -3.62 -8.50 2.22
N ARG A 77 -4.19 -9.46 1.48
CA ARG A 77 -3.70 -10.85 1.42
C ARG A 77 -3.72 -11.44 0.00
N GLY A 78 -3.10 -12.60 -0.17
CA GLY A 78 -3.13 -13.36 -1.42
C GLY A 78 -2.52 -12.60 -2.60
N ARG A 79 -3.17 -12.66 -3.77
CA ARG A 79 -2.65 -12.03 -5.01
C ARG A 79 -2.44 -10.52 -4.89
N LEU A 80 -3.25 -9.80 -4.10
CA LEU A 80 -3.10 -8.35 -3.91
C LEU A 80 -1.84 -7.98 -3.11
N LEU A 81 -1.43 -8.86 -2.19
CA LEU A 81 -0.20 -8.70 -1.43
C LEU A 81 1.01 -9.03 -2.30
N ILE A 82 0.94 -10.15 -3.03
CA ILE A 82 2.02 -10.59 -3.94
C ILE A 82 2.28 -9.54 -5.02
N SER A 83 1.22 -8.96 -5.60
CA SER A 83 1.32 -7.88 -6.60
C SER A 83 1.66 -6.51 -6.00
N LYS A 84 1.76 -6.40 -4.67
CA LYS A 84 1.97 -5.15 -3.91
C LYS A 84 0.89 -4.09 -4.12
N ARG A 85 -0.23 -4.44 -4.77
CA ARG A 85 -1.33 -3.50 -5.04
C ARG A 85 -2.06 -3.08 -3.77
N CYS A 86 -2.34 -4.00 -2.85
CA CYS A 86 -3.01 -3.64 -1.60
C CYS A 86 -2.18 -2.72 -0.71
N LEU A 87 -0.85 -2.75 -0.79
CA LEU A 87 -0.01 -1.82 -0.02
C LEU A 87 -0.27 -0.36 -0.42
N ARG A 88 -0.57 -0.10 -1.69
CA ARG A 88 -0.90 1.24 -2.20
C ARG A 88 -2.27 1.70 -1.76
N TYR A 89 -3.30 0.85 -1.92
CA TYR A 89 -4.65 1.16 -1.47
C TYR A 89 -4.65 1.41 0.03
N ARG A 90 -4.00 0.52 0.79
CA ARG A 90 -3.82 0.64 2.24
C ARG A 90 -3.18 1.97 2.60
N GLN A 91 -2.06 2.32 2.00
CA GLN A 91 -1.39 3.59 2.29
C GLN A 91 -2.33 4.76 2.00
N ALA A 92 -2.95 4.81 0.81
CA ALA A 92 -3.82 5.92 0.44
C ALA A 92 -5.07 6.05 1.33
N PHE A 93 -5.67 4.93 1.78
CA PHE A 93 -6.78 4.98 2.73
C PHE A 93 -6.34 5.36 4.15
N LEU A 94 -5.14 4.95 4.57
CA LEU A 94 -4.60 5.27 5.90
C LEU A 94 -4.00 6.68 5.99
N ASP A 95 -3.78 7.36 4.88
CA ASP A 95 -3.35 8.77 4.86
C ASP A 95 -4.46 9.71 5.37
N ASN A 96 -5.74 9.37 5.16
CA ASN A 96 -6.89 10.09 5.73
C ASN A 96 -7.97 9.13 6.26
N PRO A 97 -7.71 8.45 7.38
CA PRO A 97 -8.59 7.41 7.88
C PRO A 97 -9.91 7.98 8.41
N GLU A 98 -9.91 9.23 8.91
CA GLU A 98 -11.12 9.91 9.41
C GLU A 98 -12.19 10.04 8.32
N LYS A 99 -11.77 10.32 7.08
CA LYS A 99 -12.64 10.30 5.91
C LYS A 99 -13.02 8.87 5.51
N PHE A 100 -12.01 8.02 5.28
CA PHE A 100 -12.24 6.73 4.61
C PHE A 100 -12.87 5.66 5.49
N MET A 101 -12.93 5.83 6.81
CA MET A 101 -13.74 4.98 7.69
C MET A 101 -15.24 4.98 7.35
N PHE A 102 -15.72 6.07 6.75
CA PHE A 102 -17.10 6.24 6.34
C PHE A 102 -17.26 6.08 4.83
N ASP A 103 -16.41 6.74 4.04
CA ASP A 103 -16.52 6.71 2.57
C ASP A 103 -16.40 5.29 1.97
N ILE A 104 -15.76 4.36 2.68
CA ILE A 104 -15.60 2.98 2.22
C ILE A 104 -16.92 2.20 2.16
N GLU A 105 -18.01 2.72 2.74
CA GLU A 105 -19.39 2.23 2.52
C GLU A 105 -19.80 2.24 1.04
N VAL A 106 -19.17 3.11 0.25
CA VAL A 106 -19.31 3.12 -1.21
C VAL A 106 -17.94 2.83 -1.83
N PRO A 107 -17.52 1.55 -1.92
CA PRO A 107 -16.17 1.16 -2.33
C PRO A 107 -15.69 1.79 -3.65
N SER A 108 -16.59 1.93 -4.63
CA SER A 108 -16.27 2.57 -5.92
C SER A 108 -15.87 4.04 -5.76
N GLN A 109 -16.61 4.82 -4.97
CA GLN A 109 -16.32 6.23 -4.72
C GLN A 109 -15.04 6.40 -3.89
N ALA A 110 -14.83 5.54 -2.89
CA ALA A 110 -13.60 5.54 -2.10
C ALA A 110 -12.37 5.28 -2.98
N CYS A 111 -12.46 4.34 -3.94
CA CYS A 111 -11.39 4.04 -4.89
C CYS A 111 -11.11 5.16 -5.89
N ILE A 112 -12.15 5.89 -6.33
CA ILE A 112 -11.98 7.11 -7.14
C ILE A 112 -11.24 8.19 -6.34
N ALA A 113 -11.62 8.39 -5.07
CA ALA A 113 -11.03 9.42 -4.21
C ALA A 113 -9.52 9.21 -3.96
N ILE A 114 -9.04 7.96 -3.96
CA ILE A 114 -7.61 7.63 -3.85
C ILE A 114 -6.92 7.46 -5.21
N LYS A 115 -7.58 7.79 -6.32
CA LYS A 115 -7.07 7.66 -7.69
C LYS A 115 -6.68 6.22 -8.07
N ALA A 116 -7.35 5.23 -7.48
CA ALA A 116 -7.25 3.83 -7.89
C ALA A 116 -8.23 3.49 -9.03
N CYS A 117 -9.26 4.32 -9.15
CA CYS A 117 -10.11 4.52 -10.31
C CYS A 117 -9.97 6.02 -10.69
#